data_AF-A0A3B9Q5A6-F1
#
_entry.id   AF-A0A3B9Q5A6-F1
#
_cell.length_a   1.000
_cell.length_b   1.000
_cell.length_c   1.000
_cell.angle_alpha   90.00
_cell.angle_beta   90.00
_cell.angle_gamma   90.00
#
_symmetry.space_group_name_H-M   'P 1'
#
loop_
_entity.id
_entity.type
_entity.pdbx_description
1 polymer ?
#
loop_
_entity_poly.entity_id
_entity_poly.type
_entity_poly.pdbx_seq_one_letter_code
_entity_poly.pdbx_strand_id
1 'polypeptide(L)'
;DGRTRLAMDVVQEVRKFFPDKVFQTIVPRSIRLAEAPSYGLPITVYAPASSAARAYAALSREIMQQDGKPVPEIGEESFSG
;
A
#
# COMPACT_ATOMS: atom_id res chain seq x y z
N ASP A 1 -13.69 -20.82 -5.30
CA ASP A 1 -12.25 -20.56 -5.22
C ASP A 1 -11.84 -20.47 -3.76
N GLY A 2 -11.27 -21.55 -3.20
CA GLY A 2 -10.90 -21.62 -1.77
C GLY A 2 -9.61 -20.88 -1.42
N ARG A 3 -8.88 -20.38 -2.44
CA ARG A 3 -7.58 -19.70 -2.27
C ARG A 3 -7.72 -18.33 -1.60
N THR A 4 -8.86 -17.65 -1.79
CA THR A 4 -9.12 -16.33 -1.21
C THR A 4 -9.52 -16.42 0.27
N ARG A 5 -10.19 -17.51 0.67
CA ARG A 5 -10.74 -17.66 2.03
C ARG A 5 -9.64 -17.94 3.05
N LEU A 6 -8.73 -18.87 2.75
CA LEU A 6 -7.57 -19.14 3.62
C LEU A 6 -6.67 -17.90 3.75
N ALA A 7 -6.46 -17.15 2.67
CA ALA A 7 -5.70 -15.91 2.72
C ALA A 7 -6.37 -14.87 3.64
N MET A 8 -7.69 -14.76 3.59
CA MET A 8 -8.45 -13.88 4.49
C MET A 8 -8.37 -14.35 5.95
N ASP A 9 -8.51 -15.64 6.20
CA ASP A 9 -8.43 -16.22 7.55
C ASP A 9 -7.04 -15.97 8.17
N VAL A 10 -5.97 -16.16 7.39
CA VAL A 10 -4.60 -15.84 7.82
C VAL A 10 -4.45 -14.35 8.14
N VAL A 11 -4.99 -13.46 7.30
CA VAL A 11 -4.96 -12.01 7.56
C VAL A 11 -5.71 -11.66 8.85
N GLN A 12 -6.86 -12.29 9.11
CA GLN A 12 -7.61 -12.06 10.34
C GLN A 12 -6.84 -12.54 11.58
N GLU A 13 -6.25 -13.73 11.53
CA GLU A 13 -5.51 -14.27 12.67
C GLU A 13 -4.25 -13.43 12.97
N VAL A 14 -3.51 -13.00 11.93
CA VAL A 14 -2.36 -12.11 12.08
C VAL A 14 -2.76 -10.78 12.73
N ARG A 15 -3.89 -10.18 12.30
CA ARG A 15 -4.41 -8.95 12.90
C ARG A 15 -4.84 -9.14 14.36
N LYS A 16 -5.42 -10.30 14.69
CA LYS A 16 -5.83 -10.63 16.05
C LYS A 16 -4.64 -10.85 16.99
N PHE A 17 -3.56 -11.47 16.52
CA PHE A 17 -2.35 -11.68 17.32
C PHE A 17 -1.48 -10.42 17.44
N PHE A 18 -1.49 -9.55 16.42
CA PHE A 18 -0.61 -8.38 16.34
C PHE A 18 -1.37 -7.07 16.03
N PRO A 19 -2.36 -6.67 16.86
CA PRO A 19 -3.25 -5.55 16.54
C PRO A 19 -2.51 -4.23 16.35
N ASP A 20 -1.48 -3.96 17.14
CA ASP A 20 -0.73 -2.69 17.11
C ASP A 20 0.54 -2.75 16.24
N LYS A 21 0.81 -3.90 15.61
CA LYS A 21 2.00 -4.12 14.76
C LYS A 21 1.64 -4.40 13.30
N VAL A 22 0.36 -4.36 12.95
CA VAL A 22 -0.15 -4.62 11.60
C VAL A 22 -0.90 -3.39 11.10
N PHE A 23 -0.50 -2.92 9.92
CA PHE A 23 -1.16 -1.81 9.23
C PHE A 23 -2.53 -2.22 8.69
N GLN A 24 -3.44 -1.26 8.59
CA GLN A 24 -4.78 -1.49 8.04
C GLN A 24 -4.72 -1.61 6.52
N THR A 25 -3.85 -0.84 5.88
CA THR A 25 -3.65 -0.84 4.44
C THR A 25 -3.13 -2.19 3.92
N ILE A 26 -3.83 -2.75 2.93
CA ILE A 26 -3.44 -3.97 2.23
C ILE A 26 -2.87 -3.59 0.86
N VAL A 27 -1.63 -3.99 0.59
CA VAL A 27 -1.02 -3.84 -0.74
C VAL A 27 -1.35 -5.07 -1.59
N PRO A 28 -2.18 -4.94 -2.64
CA PRO A 28 -2.55 -6.07 -3.49
C PRO A 28 -1.38 -6.48 -4.39
N ARG A 29 -1.38 -7.75 -4.82
CA ARG A 29 -0.48 -8.19 -5.89
C ARG A 29 -0.82 -7.43 -7.18
N SER A 30 0.18 -6.80 -7.78
CA SER A 30 0.06 -6.01 -9.01
C SER A 30 1.21 -6.34 -9.94
N ILE A 31 0.91 -6.59 -11.22
CA ILE A 31 1.91 -6.83 -12.27
C ILE A 31 2.80 -5.59 -12.43
N ARG A 32 2.19 -4.40 -12.47
CA ARG A 32 2.92 -3.13 -12.58
C ARG A 32 3.87 -2.89 -11.41
N LEU A 33 3.51 -3.34 -10.20
CA LEU A 33 4.40 -3.28 -9.04
C LEU A 33 5.59 -4.24 -9.17
N ALA A 34 5.38 -5.41 -9.76
CA ALA A 34 6.46 -6.36 -10.01
C ALA A 34 7.41 -5.90 -11.15
N GLU A 35 6.89 -5.15 -12.12
CA GLU A 35 7.67 -4.59 -13.23
C GLU A 35 8.48 -3.35 -12.83
N ALA A 36 7.94 -2.49 -11.97
CA ALA A 36 8.57 -1.22 -11.59
C ALA A 36 10.07 -1.35 -11.18
N PRO A 37 10.49 -2.34 -10.37
CA PRO A 37 11.90 -2.58 -10.06
C PRO A 37 12.77 -2.88 -11.29
N SER A 38 12.25 -3.62 -12.28
CA SER A 38 12.96 -3.93 -13.52
C SER A 38 13.21 -2.68 -14.38
N TYR A 39 12.30 -1.70 -14.30
CA TYR A 39 12.47 -0.39 -14.94
C TYR A 39 13.26 0.61 -14.09
N GLY A 40 13.67 0.24 -12.87
CA GLY A 40 14.38 1.13 -11.95
C GLY A 40 13.56 2.32 -11.46
N LEU A 41 12.23 2.25 -11.58
CA LEU A 41 11.32 3.34 -11.22
C LEU A 41 10.47 2.93 -10.01
N PRO A 42 10.20 3.85 -9.06
CA PRO A 42 9.25 3.58 -7.99
C PRO A 42 7.83 3.45 -8.56
N ILE A 43 6.97 2.68 -7.90
CA ILE A 43 5.59 2.43 -8.38
C ILE A 43 4.76 3.72 -8.51
N THR A 44 5.06 4.72 -7.69
CA THR A 44 4.44 6.05 -7.75
C THR A 44 4.75 6.79 -9.04
N VAL A 45 5.90 6.52 -9.67
CA VAL A 45 6.30 7.12 -10.96
C VAL A 45 5.97 6.19 -12.12
N TYR A 46 6.25 4.89 -11.99
CA TYR A 46 5.98 3.91 -13.06
C TYR A 46 4.50 3.76 -13.37
N ALA A 47 3.64 3.73 -12.33
CA ALA A 47 2.20 3.59 -12.50
C ALA A 47 1.42 4.32 -11.40
N PRO A 48 1.41 5.67 -11.39
CA PRO A 48 0.74 6.48 -10.36
C PRO A 48 -0.75 6.16 -10.20
N ALA A 49 -1.46 5.91 -11.30
CA ALA A 49 -2.89 5.56 -11.28
C ALA A 49 -3.18 4.10 -10.88
N SER A 50 -2.14 3.28 -10.60
CA SER A 50 -2.34 1.88 -10.24
C SER A 50 -2.91 1.71 -8.83
N SER A 51 -3.59 0.58 -8.59
CA SER A 51 -4.04 0.20 -7.24
C SER A 51 -2.87 0.03 -6.27
N ALA A 52 -1.72 -0.45 -6.75
CA ALA A 52 -0.52 -0.59 -5.94
C ALA A 52 0.05 0.77 -5.51
N ALA A 53 0.15 1.75 -6.41
CA ALA A 53 0.61 3.09 -6.07
C ALA A 53 -0.29 3.74 -5.00
N ARG A 54 -1.61 3.62 -5.15
CA ARG A 54 -2.58 4.09 -4.14
C ARG A 54 -2.46 3.37 -2.81
N ALA A 55 -2.26 2.04 -2.82
CA ALA A 55 -2.04 1.27 -1.60
C ALA A 55 -0.75 1.68 -0.89
N TYR A 56 0.34 1.93 -1.62
CA TYR A 56 1.58 2.45 -1.01
C TYR A 56 1.38 3.85 -0.43
N ALA A 57 0.65 4.74 -1.10
CA ALA A 57 0.35 6.07 -0.57
C ALA A 57 -0.47 6.00 0.73
N ALA A 58 -1.47 5.12 0.79
CA ALA A 58 -2.26 4.88 2.00
C ALA A 58 -1.39 4.32 3.14
N LEU A 59 -0.51 3.36 2.84
CA LEU A 59 0.42 2.79 3.82
C LEU A 59 1.38 3.84 4.36
N SER A 60 1.95 4.70 3.49
CA SER A 60 2.83 5.80 3.92
C SER A 60 2.10 6.75 4.86
N ARG A 61 0.82 7.05 4.59
CA ARG A 61 0.00 7.89 5.47
C ARG A 61 -0.20 7.24 6.85
N GLU A 62 -0.50 5.94 6.90
CA GLU A 62 -0.63 5.20 8.17
C GLU A 62 0.67 5.21 8.98
N ILE A 63 1.82 4.95 8.32
CA ILE A 63 3.15 4.98 8.97
C ILE A 63 3.42 6.37 9.56
N MET A 64 3.19 7.44 8.79
CA MET A 64 3.45 8.80 9.26
C MET A 64 2.55 9.19 10.43
N GLN A 65 1.28 8.78 10.41
CA GLN A 65 0.35 8.97 11.52
C GLN A 65 0.82 8.23 12.78
N GLN A 66 1.29 6.98 12.65
CA GLN A 66 1.82 6.21 13.77
C GLN A 66 3.14 6.79 14.32
N ASP A 67 4.01 7.28 13.44
CA ASP A 67 5.28 7.93 13.78
C ASP A 67 5.11 9.34 14.39
N GLY A 68 3.88 9.86 14.47
CA GLY A 68 3.60 11.22 14.95
C GLY A 68 4.13 12.33 14.03
N LYS A 69 4.42 12.01 12.77
CA LYS A 69 4.92 12.97 11.77
C LYS A 69 3.72 13.58 11.03
N PRO A 70 3.68 14.92 10.85
CA PRO A 70 2.63 15.54 10.05
C PRO A 70 2.69 14.97 8.63
N VAL A 71 1.59 14.38 8.18
CA VAL A 71 1.44 13.92 6.80
C VAL A 71 1.44 15.17 5.93
N PRO A 72 2.42 15.38 5.04
CA PRO A 72 2.36 16.49 4.12
C PRO A 72 1.10 16.32 3.27
N GLU A 73 0.27 17.36 3.19
CA GLU A 73 -0.82 17.43 2.22
C GLU A 73 -0.19 17.44 0.83
N ILE A 74 0.08 16.26 0.29
CA ILE A 74 0.43 16.09 -1.11
C ILE A 74 -0.82 16.43 -1.92
N GLY A 75 -0.97 17.71 -2.25
CA GLY A 75 -2.04 18.22 -3.11
C GLY A 75 -2.11 17.39 -4.39
N GLU A 76 -3.32 16.96 -4.74
CA GLU A 76 -3.64 16.19 -5.94
C GLU A 76 -3.24 16.92 -7.25
N GLU A 77 -2.75 18.15 -7.17
CA GLU A 77 -2.35 19.02 -8.27
C GLU A 77 -1.04 18.61 -8.97
N SER A 78 -0.19 17.77 -8.35
CA SER A 78 1.11 17.41 -8.96
C SER A 78 1.04 16.34 -10.06
N PHE A 79 -0.14 15.77 -10.34
CA PHE A 79 -0.31 14.68 -11.32
C PHE A 79 -1.14 15.05 -12.56
N SER A 80 -1.41 16.35 -12.79
CA SER A 80 -2.14 16.84 -13.98
C SER A 80 -1.23 17.45 -15.06
N GLY A 81 0.01 16.96 -15.19
CA GLY A 81 0.94 17.34 -16.27
C GLY A 81 0.97 16.32 -17.39
#